data_AF-A0A9D6VIC1-F1
#
_entry.id   AF-A0A9D6VIC1-F1
#
_cell.length_a   1.000
_cell.length_b   1.000
_cell.length_c   1.000
_cell.angle_alpha   90.00
_cell.angle_beta   90.00
_cell.angle_gamma   90.00
#
_symmetry.space_group_name_H-M   'P 1'
#
loop_
_entity.id
_entity.type
_entity.pdbx_description
1 polymer ?
#
loop_
_entity_poly.entity_id
_entity_poly.type
_entity_poly.pdbx_seq_one_letter_code
_entity_poly.pdbx_strand_id
1 'polypeptide(L)'
;MQFIIKPSDRENQKEDCAVLQSLWDYFQNSQINLVTSGADTRLEIYLGLKSQGCVIRNFSQIENELKEFRKWSQVDNASIDKIQKILGIYKEIKHLKLMLHPRAGDYGAGEGPAGASDDKYGTLKLIKNKLLPKGKSLKKLPLIQDQEIIISECLKLLVECYATYYPSKWGYKIPLDYNAHWDTLSSILCKSGLPTDIKNKAVRNLFLKLNIVVSLWFQLKNKLRLDKKEIDELIKIGLKSLDWDHSQRERDARHIFHCLIHHIDYFLTMDYKSIVNPIKRNLPKYEKELFLAGYEFKVITPKEIFQ
;
A
#
# COMPACT_ATOMS: atom_id res chain seq x y z
N MET A 1 7.79 4.24 26.57
CA MET A 1 6.60 4.54 25.75
C MET A 1 6.86 4.10 24.33
N GLN A 2 5.98 3.28 23.76
CA GLN A 2 6.06 2.79 22.37
C GLN A 2 4.79 3.23 21.64
N PHE A 3 4.94 3.76 20.42
CA PHE A 3 3.83 4.25 19.61
C PHE A 3 3.93 3.72 18.18
N ILE A 4 2.77 3.38 17.58
CA ILE A 4 2.57 3.21 16.13
C ILE A 4 1.82 4.46 15.65
N ILE A 5 2.16 5.07 14.50
CA ILE A 5 1.55 6.31 13.98
C ILE A 5 0.85 6.06 12.63
N LYS A 6 -0.41 6.49 12.48
CA LYS A 6 -1.16 6.46 11.20
C LYS A 6 -1.80 7.81 10.83
N PRO A 7 -1.78 8.22 9.55
CA PRO A 7 -2.42 9.47 9.10
C PRO A 7 -3.83 9.27 8.50
N SER A 8 -4.86 9.97 9.02
CA SER A 8 -5.89 10.73 8.23
C SER A 8 -7.10 11.22 9.05
N ASP A 9 -7.40 12.53 9.00
CA ASP A 9 -8.69 13.16 8.64
C ASP A 9 -8.48 14.70 8.61
N ARG A 10 -9.15 15.46 7.74
CA ARG A 10 -8.74 16.86 7.40
C ARG A 10 -9.11 17.96 8.41
N GLU A 11 -9.98 17.69 9.38
CA GLU A 11 -10.56 18.76 10.23
C GLU A 11 -9.71 19.10 11.48
N ASN A 12 -8.80 18.22 11.91
CA ASN A 12 -7.95 18.41 13.11
C ASN A 12 -6.45 18.60 12.82
N GLN A 13 -6.04 18.66 11.54
CA GLN A 13 -4.66 18.43 11.09
C GLN A 13 -3.59 19.40 11.62
N LYS A 14 -3.89 20.68 11.83
CA LYS A 14 -2.81 21.64 12.14
C LYS A 14 -2.19 21.40 13.52
N GLU A 15 -3.03 21.21 14.54
CA GLU A 15 -2.56 20.92 15.91
C GLU A 15 -1.94 19.52 15.99
N ASP A 16 -2.56 18.52 15.34
CA ASP A 16 -2.00 17.17 15.30
C ASP A 16 -0.64 17.12 14.60
N CYS A 17 -0.45 17.90 13.53
CA CYS A 17 0.84 18.01 12.86
C CYS A 17 1.92 18.64 13.76
N ALA A 18 1.58 19.65 14.57
CA ALA A 18 2.53 20.24 15.50
C ALA A 18 2.97 19.23 16.58
N VAL A 19 2.02 18.48 17.15
CA VAL A 19 2.32 17.42 18.12
C VAL A 19 3.16 16.30 17.48
N LEU A 20 2.80 15.87 16.27
CA LEU A 20 3.57 14.85 15.55
C LEU A 20 5.00 15.33 15.23
N GLN A 21 5.18 16.62 14.93
CA GLN A 21 6.51 17.20 14.75
C GLN A 21 7.30 17.14 16.06
N SER A 22 6.70 17.54 17.19
CA SER A 22 7.36 17.42 18.48
C SER A 22 7.73 15.97 18.80
N LEU A 23 6.84 15.01 18.55
CA LEU A 23 7.12 13.57 18.72
C LEU A 23 8.25 13.08 17.83
N TRP A 24 8.31 13.57 16.60
CA TRP A 24 9.43 13.29 15.71
C TRP A 24 10.74 13.81 16.29
N ASP A 25 10.75 15.02 16.83
CA ASP A 25 11.93 15.60 17.48
C ASP A 25 12.33 14.81 18.75
N TYR A 26 11.35 14.40 19.58
CA TYR A 26 11.57 13.51 20.72
C TYR A 26 12.19 12.17 20.30
N PHE A 27 11.73 11.60 19.19
CA PHE A 27 12.26 10.36 18.63
C PHE A 27 13.70 10.54 18.11
N GLN A 28 13.97 11.60 17.33
CA GLN A 28 15.31 11.91 16.82
C GLN A 28 16.32 12.11 17.96
N ASN A 29 15.87 12.65 19.10
CA ASN A 29 16.66 12.83 20.31
C ASN A 29 16.70 11.58 21.23
N SER A 30 16.22 10.42 20.76
CA SER A 30 16.19 9.15 21.52
C SER A 30 15.41 9.19 22.85
N GLN A 31 14.49 10.14 23.00
CA GLN A 31 13.67 10.30 24.21
C GLN A 31 12.43 9.39 24.18
N ILE A 32 11.99 8.97 22.99
CA ILE A 32 10.93 7.98 22.79
C ILE A 32 11.37 6.94 21.77
N ASN A 33 10.82 5.72 21.87
CA ASN A 33 11.04 4.66 20.90
C ASN A 33 9.83 4.57 19.96
N LEU A 34 10.07 4.72 18.65
CA LEU A 34 9.07 4.43 17.63
C LEU A 34 9.03 2.93 17.39
N VAL A 35 7.85 2.31 17.49
CA VAL A 35 7.64 0.93 17.06
C VAL A 35 6.80 0.99 15.80
N THR A 36 7.41 0.69 14.66
CA THR A 36 6.69 0.61 13.39
C THR A 36 7.06 -0.67 12.66
N SER A 37 6.10 -1.18 11.90
CA SER A 37 6.32 -2.30 11.00
C SER A 37 6.97 -1.79 9.71
N GLY A 38 8.22 -2.22 9.50
CA GLY A 38 8.95 -1.90 8.29
C GLY A 38 8.30 -2.44 7.02
N ALA A 39 7.48 -3.50 7.07
CA ALA A 39 6.75 -3.96 5.89
C ALA A 39 5.40 -3.24 5.69
N ASP A 40 4.75 -2.76 6.74
CA ASP A 40 3.52 -1.97 6.57
C ASP A 40 3.83 -0.58 6.00
N THR A 41 4.91 0.06 6.47
CA THR A 41 5.36 1.33 5.87
C THR A 41 5.73 1.12 4.40
N ARG A 42 6.40 0.00 4.08
CA ARG A 42 6.71 -0.40 2.70
C ARG A 42 5.45 -0.61 1.87
N LEU A 43 4.43 -1.26 2.44
CA LEU A 43 3.14 -1.50 1.80
C LEU A 43 2.39 -0.20 1.54
N GLU A 44 2.36 0.74 2.48
CA GLU A 44 1.73 2.05 2.29
C GLU A 44 2.43 2.86 1.19
N ILE A 45 3.77 2.85 1.14
CA ILE A 45 4.54 3.43 0.01
C ILE A 45 4.12 2.77 -1.30
N TYR A 46 4.06 1.43 -1.33
CA TYR A 46 3.69 0.67 -2.52
C TYR A 46 2.26 0.97 -2.99
N LEU A 47 1.29 1.02 -2.08
CA LEU A 47 -0.10 1.37 -2.38
C LEU A 47 -0.24 2.81 -2.84
N GLY A 48 0.50 3.74 -2.22
CA GLY A 48 0.59 5.14 -2.64
C GLY A 48 1.06 5.25 -4.10
N LEU A 49 2.13 4.54 -4.47
CA LEU A 49 2.65 4.54 -5.83
C LEU A 49 1.71 3.86 -6.83
N LYS A 50 1.14 2.71 -6.46
CA LYS A 50 0.11 2.04 -7.26
C LYS A 50 -1.09 2.96 -7.53
N SER A 51 -1.51 3.75 -6.56
CA SER A 51 -2.63 4.69 -6.73
C SER A 51 -2.36 5.77 -7.79
N GLN A 52 -1.09 5.98 -8.17
CA GLN A 52 -0.67 6.87 -9.25
C GLN A 52 -0.46 6.14 -10.59
N GLY A 53 -0.57 4.82 -10.62
CA GLY A 53 -0.27 4.00 -11.80
C GLY A 53 1.19 3.52 -11.89
N CYS A 54 2.01 3.84 -10.90
CA CYS A 54 3.41 3.42 -10.82
C CYS A 54 3.52 1.96 -10.39
N VAL A 55 4.34 1.18 -11.10
CA VAL A 55 4.60 -0.22 -10.77
C VAL A 55 6.00 -0.35 -10.20
N ILE A 56 6.07 -0.82 -8.95
CA ILE A 56 7.33 -1.12 -8.28
C ILE A 56 7.60 -2.62 -8.41
N ARG A 57 8.65 -2.99 -9.14
CA ARG A 57 9.01 -4.39 -9.41
C ARG A 57 10.01 -4.90 -8.39
N ASN A 58 10.83 -4.01 -7.84
CA ASN A 58 11.78 -4.32 -6.79
C ASN A 58 11.94 -3.11 -5.87
N PHE A 59 11.48 -3.25 -4.62
CA PHE A 59 11.54 -2.16 -3.63
C PHE A 59 12.98 -1.68 -3.34
N SER A 60 13.99 -2.54 -3.51
CA SER A 60 15.40 -2.11 -3.37
C SER A 60 15.84 -1.13 -4.47
N GLN A 61 15.14 -1.11 -5.60
CA GLN A 61 15.40 -0.24 -6.75
C GLN A 61 14.31 0.84 -6.91
N ILE A 62 13.52 1.09 -5.86
CA ILE A 62 12.38 2.01 -5.90
C ILE A 62 12.76 3.41 -6.42
N GLU A 63 13.96 3.93 -6.13
CA GLU A 63 14.40 5.23 -6.64
C GLU A 63 14.60 5.24 -8.15
N ASN A 64 15.14 4.16 -8.71
CA ASN A 64 15.28 4.03 -10.17
C ASN A 64 13.91 3.92 -10.82
N GLU A 65 13.00 3.14 -10.24
CA GLU A 65 11.64 2.98 -10.76
C GLU A 65 10.83 4.28 -10.69
N LEU A 66 11.01 5.08 -9.62
CA LEU A 66 10.45 6.42 -9.50
C LEU A 66 11.04 7.38 -10.53
N LYS A 67 12.35 7.32 -10.78
CA LYS A 67 13.01 8.16 -11.79
C LYS A 67 12.45 7.87 -13.19
N GLU A 68 12.22 6.60 -13.53
CA GLU A 68 11.59 6.23 -14.79
C GLU A 68 10.12 6.65 -14.84
N PHE A 69 9.36 6.45 -13.76
CA PHE A 69 7.96 6.87 -13.71
C PHE A 69 7.79 8.39 -13.86
N ARG A 70 8.70 9.19 -13.30
CA ARG A 70 8.67 10.66 -13.45
C ARG A 70 8.90 11.16 -14.88
N LYS A 71 9.41 10.33 -15.79
CA LYS A 71 9.53 10.69 -17.22
C LYS A 71 8.17 10.68 -17.93
N TRP A 72 7.15 10.09 -17.31
CA TRP A 72 5.79 10.10 -17.85
C TRP A 72 5.21 11.51 -17.82
N SER A 73 4.71 11.98 -18.96
CA SER A 73 4.19 13.34 -19.12
C SER A 73 2.99 13.67 -18.23
N GLN A 74 2.21 12.67 -17.81
CA GLN A 74 1.00 12.85 -16.99
C GLN A 74 1.21 12.61 -15.49
N VAL A 75 2.47 12.53 -15.04
CA VAL A 75 2.78 12.25 -13.63
C VAL A 75 2.29 13.38 -12.71
N ASP A 76 1.61 13.03 -11.62
CA ASP A 76 1.32 13.96 -10.53
C ASP A 76 2.57 14.10 -9.64
N ASN A 77 3.46 15.02 -10.02
CA ASN A 77 4.71 15.27 -9.29
C ASN A 77 4.45 15.62 -7.82
N ALA A 78 3.37 16.35 -7.49
CA ALA A 78 3.09 16.72 -6.11
C ALA A 78 2.76 15.50 -5.24
N SER A 79 2.01 14.53 -5.77
CA SER A 79 1.75 13.25 -5.10
C SER A 79 3.00 12.40 -4.98
N ILE A 80 3.83 12.34 -6.03
CA ILE A 80 5.09 11.58 -6.01
C ILE A 80 6.11 12.19 -5.05
N ASP A 81 6.22 13.51 -4.97
CA ASP A 81 7.10 14.21 -4.02
C ASP A 81 6.72 13.88 -2.57
N LYS A 82 5.42 13.81 -2.27
CA LYS A 82 4.93 13.39 -0.93
C LYS A 82 5.35 11.96 -0.61
N ILE A 83 5.17 11.03 -1.55
CA ILE A 83 5.56 9.64 -1.34
C ILE A 83 7.08 9.50 -1.22
N GLN A 84 7.85 10.29 -1.96
CA GLN A 84 9.31 10.29 -1.88
C GLN A 84 9.81 10.82 -0.53
N LYS A 85 9.14 11.82 0.05
CA LYS A 85 9.41 12.25 1.44
C LYS A 85 9.16 11.11 2.44
N ILE A 86 8.05 10.39 2.29
CA ILE A 86 7.74 9.21 3.14
C ILE A 86 8.81 8.12 2.96
N LEU A 87 9.28 7.88 1.73
CA LEU A 87 10.37 6.94 1.47
C LEU A 87 11.68 7.35 2.14
N GLY A 88 12.01 8.65 2.16
CA GLY A 88 13.17 9.18 2.88
C GLY A 88 13.09 8.86 4.37
N ILE A 89 11.95 9.18 5.00
CA ILE A 89 11.66 8.86 6.40
C ILE A 89 11.74 7.34 6.65
N TYR A 90 11.19 6.52 5.76
CA TYR A 90 11.29 5.06 5.87
C TYR A 90 12.73 4.56 5.86
N LYS A 91 13.58 5.11 5.00
CA LYS A 91 15.00 4.77 4.94
C LYS A 91 15.71 5.17 6.23
N GLU A 92 15.47 6.39 6.72
CA GLU A 92 16.00 6.88 8.01
C GLU A 92 15.59 5.94 9.15
N ILE A 93 14.30 5.58 9.26
CA ILE A 93 13.79 4.64 10.26
C ILE A 93 14.44 3.26 10.15
N LYS A 94 14.74 2.77 8.93
CA LYS A 94 15.45 1.49 8.74
C LYS A 94 16.92 1.56 9.15
N HIS A 95 17.56 2.72 9.02
CA HIS A 95 18.96 2.96 9.39
C HIS A 95 19.13 3.22 10.89
N LEU A 96 18.15 3.88 11.51
CA LEU A 96 18.01 3.91 12.95
C LEU A 96 17.81 2.46 13.38
N LYS A 97 18.75 1.92 14.17
CA LYS A 97 18.65 0.58 14.76
C LYS A 97 17.39 0.52 15.61
N LEU A 98 16.24 0.28 14.98
CA LEU A 98 15.04 -0.14 15.68
C LEU A 98 15.50 -1.33 16.49
N MET A 99 15.36 -1.25 17.81
CA MET A 99 15.25 -2.46 18.59
C MET A 99 14.02 -3.16 18.02
N LEU A 100 14.24 -4.00 17.01
CA LEU A 100 13.33 -5.08 16.68
C LEU A 100 13.17 -5.78 18.01
N HIS A 101 11.99 -5.64 18.62
CA HIS A 101 11.70 -6.34 19.85
C HIS A 101 12.11 -7.81 19.61
N PRO A 102 12.76 -8.54 20.53
CA PRO A 102 13.19 -9.92 20.26
C PRO A 102 12.05 -10.87 19.84
N ARG A 103 10.80 -10.42 20.01
CA ARG A 103 9.55 -11.08 19.58
C ARG A 103 8.86 -10.43 18.37
N ALA A 104 9.47 -9.39 17.79
CA ALA A 104 9.12 -8.75 16.53
C ALA A 104 9.58 -9.63 15.37
N GLY A 105 8.89 -10.75 15.15
CA GLY A 105 8.99 -11.45 13.88
C GLY A 105 8.65 -10.51 12.73
N ASP A 106 9.10 -10.86 11.53
CA ASP A 106 8.98 -10.07 10.30
C ASP A 106 7.55 -9.53 10.11
N TYR A 107 7.34 -8.28 10.55
CA TYR A 107 6.04 -7.64 10.54
C TYR A 107 5.63 -7.40 9.09
N GLY A 108 4.85 -8.31 8.51
CA GLY A 108 4.08 -8.09 7.29
C GLY A 108 4.35 -9.00 6.09
N ALA A 109 5.18 -10.05 6.22
CA ALA A 109 5.39 -11.02 5.11
C ALA A 109 4.45 -12.25 5.15
N GLY A 110 3.55 -12.36 6.12
CA GLY A 110 2.71 -13.55 6.28
C GLY A 110 3.37 -14.68 7.07
N GLU A 111 4.63 -14.52 7.44
CA GLU A 111 5.29 -15.37 8.42
C GLU A 111 5.17 -14.72 9.80
N GLY A 112 3.97 -14.79 10.37
CA GLY A 112 3.90 -14.83 11.83
C GLY A 112 4.80 -15.98 12.31
N PRO A 113 5.41 -15.89 13.50
CA PRO A 113 6.27 -16.95 14.00
C PRO A 113 5.52 -18.28 13.86
N ALA A 114 6.13 -19.24 13.14
CA ALA A 114 5.58 -20.58 12.96
C ALA A 114 5.14 -21.10 14.33
N GLY A 115 3.83 -21.19 14.55
CA GLY A 115 3.24 -21.39 15.87
C GLY A 115 2.15 -20.40 16.31
N ALA A 116 1.49 -19.68 15.39
CA ALA A 116 0.27 -18.96 15.74
C ALA A 116 -0.88 -19.97 15.97
N SER A 117 -1.13 -20.30 17.24
CA SER A 117 -2.29 -21.09 17.68
C SER A 117 -3.63 -20.50 17.23
N ASP A 118 -4.66 -21.33 17.15
CA ASP A 118 -6.03 -20.98 16.74
C ASP A 118 -6.63 -19.76 17.50
N ASP A 119 -6.21 -19.54 18.75
CA ASP A 119 -6.64 -18.40 19.58
C ASP A 119 -6.21 -17.03 18.99
N LYS A 120 -5.06 -16.95 18.33
CA LYS A 120 -4.55 -15.70 17.72
C LYS A 120 -5.38 -15.26 16.51
N TYR A 121 -5.91 -16.23 15.76
CA TYR A 121 -6.86 -15.95 14.67
C TYR A 121 -8.21 -15.47 15.21
N GLY A 122 -8.63 -15.97 16.38
CA GLY A 122 -9.82 -15.50 17.10
C GLY A 122 -9.76 -14.01 17.46
N THR A 123 -8.67 -13.58 18.09
CA THR A 123 -8.47 -12.17 18.48
C THR A 123 -8.43 -11.23 17.28
N LEU A 124 -7.69 -11.58 16.21
CA LEU A 124 -7.65 -10.76 15.00
C LEU A 124 -9.04 -10.63 14.34
N LYS A 125 -9.81 -11.73 14.31
CA LYS A 125 -11.18 -11.74 13.80
C LYS A 125 -12.12 -10.90 14.67
N LEU A 126 -11.94 -10.92 15.99
CA LEU A 126 -12.69 -10.07 16.93
C LEU A 126 -12.41 -8.59 16.67
N ILE A 127 -11.13 -8.19 16.62
CA ILE A 127 -10.72 -6.80 16.34
C ILE A 127 -11.32 -6.33 15.01
N LYS A 128 -11.10 -7.10 13.94
CA LYS A 128 -11.60 -6.76 12.61
C LYS A 128 -13.11 -6.60 12.61
N ASN A 129 -13.86 -7.53 13.19
CA ASN A 129 -15.31 -7.60 13.03
C ASN A 129 -16.13 -6.86 14.08
N LYS A 130 -15.55 -6.60 15.26
CA LYS A 130 -16.26 -6.05 16.42
C LYS A 130 -15.71 -4.71 16.89
N LEU A 131 -14.39 -4.51 16.85
CA LEU A 131 -13.78 -3.24 17.26
C LEU A 131 -13.79 -2.22 16.12
N LEU A 132 -13.39 -2.63 14.93
CA LEU A 132 -13.34 -1.77 13.76
C LEU A 132 -14.68 -1.74 13.02
N PRO A 133 -15.08 -0.58 12.46
CA PRO A 133 -16.30 -0.47 11.71
C PRO A 133 -16.24 -1.44 10.52
N LYS A 134 -17.41 -1.96 10.11
CA LYS A 134 -17.49 -2.64 8.81
C LYS A 134 -17.01 -1.63 7.78
N GLY A 135 -15.81 -1.88 7.24
CA GLY A 135 -15.28 -1.08 6.16
C GLY A 135 -16.38 -1.01 5.10
N LYS A 136 -16.67 0.19 4.59
CA LYS A 136 -17.35 0.27 3.30
C LYS A 136 -16.55 -0.66 2.43
N SER A 137 -17.17 -1.72 1.87
CA SER A 137 -16.46 -2.46 0.83
C SER A 137 -15.95 -1.37 -0.10
N LEU A 138 -14.65 -1.38 -0.42
CA LEU A 138 -14.14 -0.51 -1.47
C LEU A 138 -15.15 -0.72 -2.58
N LYS A 139 -16.01 0.28 -2.84
CA LYS A 139 -17.02 0.17 -3.88
C LYS A 139 -16.21 -0.30 -5.05
N LYS A 140 -16.45 -1.55 -5.51
CA LYS A 140 -15.71 -2.11 -6.64
C LYS A 140 -15.69 -0.97 -7.64
N LEU A 141 -14.49 -0.48 -7.95
CA LEU A 141 -14.36 0.66 -8.84
C LEU A 141 -15.25 0.37 -10.03
N PRO A 142 -16.09 1.31 -10.49
CA PRO A 142 -17.00 1.04 -11.59
C PRO A 142 -16.16 0.39 -12.68
N LEU A 143 -16.41 -0.91 -12.88
CA LEU A 143 -15.61 -1.67 -13.80
C LEU A 143 -16.00 -1.10 -15.14
N ILE A 144 -15.02 -0.54 -15.87
CA ILE A 144 -15.11 -0.55 -17.32
C ILE A 144 -15.41 -2.02 -17.65
N GLN A 145 -16.59 -2.31 -18.20
CA GLN A 145 -16.88 -3.65 -18.71
C GLN A 145 -15.80 -3.97 -19.75
N ASP A 146 -15.33 -5.22 -19.81
CA ASP A 146 -14.32 -5.65 -20.79
C ASP A 146 -12.86 -5.19 -20.55
N GLN A 147 -12.44 -4.97 -19.29
CA GLN A 147 -11.04 -4.61 -18.96
C GLN A 147 -10.02 -5.60 -19.52
N GLU A 148 -10.36 -6.90 -19.53
CA GLU A 148 -9.51 -7.94 -20.10
C GLU A 148 -9.31 -7.74 -21.61
N ILE A 149 -10.38 -7.38 -22.32
CA ILE A 149 -10.33 -7.10 -23.77
C ILE A 149 -9.46 -5.88 -24.03
N ILE A 150 -9.69 -4.78 -23.30
CA ILE A 150 -8.91 -3.54 -23.46
C ILE A 150 -7.42 -3.79 -23.17
N ILE A 151 -7.09 -4.49 -22.08
CA ILE A 151 -5.70 -4.79 -21.74
C ILE A 151 -5.08 -5.74 -22.80
N SER A 152 -5.83 -6.72 -23.31
CA SER A 152 -5.38 -7.62 -24.37
C SER A 152 -5.04 -6.87 -25.65
N GLU A 153 -5.89 -5.94 -26.08
CA GLU A 153 -5.62 -5.08 -27.24
C GLU A 153 -4.41 -4.18 -27.01
N CYS A 154 -4.30 -3.58 -25.82
CA CYS A 154 -3.12 -2.77 -25.46
C CYS A 154 -1.85 -3.60 -25.54
N LEU A 155 -1.87 -4.81 -24.97
CA LEU A 155 -0.69 -5.66 -24.89
C LEU A 155 -0.23 -6.11 -26.29
N LYS A 156 -1.14 -6.41 -27.21
CA LYS A 156 -0.79 -6.74 -28.60
C LYS A 156 -0.03 -5.60 -29.29
N LEU A 157 -0.54 -4.37 -29.18
CA LEU A 157 0.11 -3.19 -29.77
C LEU A 157 1.47 -2.91 -29.11
N LEU A 158 1.55 -3.04 -27.79
CA LEU A 158 2.81 -2.87 -27.07
C LEU A 158 3.84 -3.95 -27.45
N VAL A 159 3.42 -5.21 -27.63
CA VAL A 159 4.30 -6.29 -28.11
C VAL A 159 4.96 -5.91 -29.44
N GLU A 160 4.18 -5.41 -30.39
CA GLU A 160 4.70 -4.96 -31.69
C GLU A 160 5.62 -3.74 -31.57
N CYS A 161 5.24 -2.77 -30.73
CA CYS A 161 6.03 -1.56 -30.46
C CYS A 161 7.38 -1.92 -29.85
N TYR A 162 7.40 -2.67 -28.74
CA TYR A 162 8.65 -3.10 -28.10
C TYR A 162 9.49 -4.00 -29.02
N ALA A 163 8.85 -4.84 -29.83
CA ALA A 163 9.57 -5.67 -30.81
C ALA A 163 10.34 -4.84 -31.84
N THR A 164 9.79 -3.70 -32.21
CA THR A 164 10.39 -2.76 -33.18
C THR A 164 11.52 -1.94 -32.54
N TYR A 165 11.31 -1.39 -31.33
CA TYR A 165 12.23 -0.42 -30.73
C TYR A 165 13.30 -1.03 -29.82
N TYR A 166 13.09 -2.24 -29.29
CA TYR A 166 14.01 -2.88 -28.36
C TYR A 166 14.42 -4.32 -28.73
N PRO A 167 14.71 -4.64 -30.01
CA PRO A 167 14.96 -6.02 -30.45
C PRO A 167 16.17 -6.67 -29.76
N SER A 168 17.15 -5.89 -29.29
CA SER A 168 18.42 -6.37 -28.74
C SER A 168 18.55 -6.31 -27.21
N LYS A 169 17.54 -5.78 -26.48
CA LYS A 169 17.65 -5.51 -25.03
C LYS A 169 16.61 -6.22 -24.16
N TRP A 170 15.96 -7.26 -24.69
CA TRP A 170 14.82 -7.91 -24.02
C TRP A 170 15.14 -8.48 -22.63
N GLY A 171 14.27 -8.21 -21.66
CA GLY A 171 14.31 -8.81 -20.32
C GLY A 171 13.96 -7.84 -19.19
N TYR A 172 14.03 -8.34 -17.94
CA TYR A 172 13.61 -7.64 -16.73
C TYR A 172 14.25 -6.25 -16.50
N LYS A 173 15.45 -6.02 -17.06
CA LYS A 173 16.18 -4.76 -16.92
C LYS A 173 15.62 -3.63 -17.80
N ILE A 174 14.68 -3.91 -18.72
CA ILE A 174 14.01 -2.87 -19.51
C ILE A 174 13.15 -2.01 -18.57
N PRO A 175 13.32 -0.67 -18.59
CA PRO A 175 12.43 0.24 -17.88
C PRO A 175 11.04 0.26 -18.55
N LEU A 176 9.97 0.43 -17.76
CA LEU A 176 8.63 0.58 -18.33
C LEU A 176 8.52 1.95 -19.04
N ASP A 177 8.08 1.95 -20.29
CA ASP A 177 7.77 3.18 -21.03
C ASP A 177 6.31 3.59 -20.76
N TYR A 178 6.13 4.37 -19.69
CA TYR A 178 4.82 4.84 -19.26
C TYR A 178 4.13 5.76 -20.28
N ASN A 179 4.88 6.48 -21.13
CA ASN A 179 4.28 7.27 -22.22
C ASN A 179 3.69 6.33 -23.28
N ALA A 180 4.48 5.37 -23.76
CA ALA A 180 4.00 4.40 -24.75
C ALA A 180 2.79 3.60 -24.23
N HIS A 181 2.79 3.21 -22.95
CA HIS A 181 1.67 2.53 -22.33
C HIS A 181 0.41 3.41 -22.27
N TRP A 182 0.58 4.68 -21.90
CA TRP A 182 -0.53 5.62 -21.80
C TRP A 182 -1.11 5.95 -23.17
N ASP A 183 -0.26 6.21 -24.16
CA ASP A 183 -0.68 6.54 -25.53
C ASP A 183 -1.44 5.35 -26.15
N THR A 184 -0.97 4.13 -25.90
CA THR A 184 -1.66 2.91 -26.33
C THR A 184 -3.03 2.77 -25.66
N LEU A 185 -3.07 2.90 -24.32
CA LEU A 185 -4.32 2.77 -23.57
C LEU A 185 -5.34 3.84 -23.96
N SER A 186 -4.92 5.10 -24.00
CA SER A 186 -5.78 6.24 -24.34
C SER A 186 -6.31 6.14 -25.76
N SER A 187 -5.51 5.66 -26.73
CA SER A 187 -5.94 5.39 -28.09
C SER A 187 -7.04 4.33 -28.15
N ILE A 188 -6.88 3.20 -27.44
CA ILE A 188 -7.89 2.13 -27.39
C ILE A 188 -9.17 2.63 -26.70
N LEU A 189 -9.06 3.29 -25.55
CA LEU A 189 -10.20 3.87 -24.85
C LEU A 189 -10.97 4.86 -25.73
N CYS A 190 -10.25 5.73 -26.45
CA CYS A 190 -10.86 6.68 -27.39
C CYS A 190 -11.62 5.97 -28.51
N LYS A 191 -11.04 4.92 -29.12
CA LYS A 191 -11.69 4.13 -30.17
C LYS A 191 -12.94 3.40 -29.68
N SER A 192 -12.94 2.97 -28.42
CA SER A 192 -14.08 2.32 -27.76
C SER A 192 -15.11 3.30 -27.21
N GLY A 193 -14.95 4.61 -27.41
CA GLY A 193 -15.86 5.64 -26.87
C GLY A 193 -15.84 5.76 -25.34
N LEU A 194 -14.77 5.31 -24.70
CA LEU A 194 -14.58 5.31 -23.25
C LEU A 194 -13.81 6.55 -22.77
N PRO A 195 -13.95 6.96 -21.49
CA PRO A 195 -13.22 8.10 -20.95
C PRO A 195 -11.71 7.93 -21.02
N THR A 196 -10.99 8.99 -21.40
CA THR A 196 -9.52 9.02 -21.51
C THR A 196 -8.85 9.93 -20.48
N ASP A 197 -9.60 10.50 -19.54
CA ASP A 197 -9.04 11.36 -18.49
C ASP A 197 -8.34 10.51 -17.39
N ILE A 198 -7.03 10.66 -17.24
CA ILE A 198 -6.23 9.98 -16.21
C ILE A 198 -6.60 10.39 -14.77
N LYS A 199 -7.28 11.52 -14.59
CA LYS A 199 -7.86 11.91 -13.30
C LYS A 199 -9.04 11.03 -12.90
N ASN A 200 -9.68 10.36 -13.86
CA ASN A 200 -10.71 9.37 -13.58
C ASN A 200 -10.09 8.13 -12.92
N LYS A 201 -10.60 7.78 -11.74
CA LYS A 201 -10.10 6.67 -10.93
C LYS A 201 -10.19 5.31 -11.65
N ALA A 202 -11.21 5.09 -12.48
CA ALA A 202 -11.36 3.85 -13.23
C ALA A 202 -10.30 3.75 -14.35
N VAL A 203 -10.07 4.84 -15.09
CA VAL A 203 -9.03 4.92 -16.13
C VAL A 203 -7.64 4.72 -15.53
N ARG A 204 -7.34 5.38 -14.41
CA ARG A 204 -6.07 5.21 -13.70
C ARG A 204 -5.85 3.78 -13.21
N ASN A 205 -6.90 3.14 -12.72
CA ASN A 205 -6.83 1.74 -12.31
C ASN A 205 -6.57 0.81 -13.50
N LEU A 206 -7.15 1.10 -14.66
CA LEU A 206 -6.88 0.35 -15.89
C LEU A 206 -5.44 0.57 -16.38
N PHE A 207 -4.92 1.78 -16.27
CA PHE A 207 -3.52 2.09 -16.55
C PHE A 207 -2.56 1.33 -15.63
N LEU A 208 -2.85 1.31 -14.33
CA LEU A 208 -2.08 0.49 -13.37
C LEU A 208 -2.09 -1.00 -13.76
N LYS A 209 -3.26 -1.54 -14.11
CA LYS A 209 -3.42 -2.93 -14.55
C LYS A 209 -2.55 -3.24 -15.75
N LEU A 210 -2.58 -2.38 -16.78
CA LEU A 210 -1.75 -2.52 -17.95
C LEU A 210 -0.26 -2.54 -17.58
N ASN A 211 0.20 -1.58 -16.77
CA ASN A 211 1.59 -1.50 -16.34
C ASN A 211 2.03 -2.75 -15.56
N ILE A 212 1.15 -3.32 -14.74
CA ILE A 212 1.43 -4.57 -14.01
C ILE A 212 1.58 -5.73 -14.99
N VAL A 213 0.67 -5.86 -15.95
CA VAL A 213 0.72 -6.93 -16.96
C VAL A 213 1.98 -6.83 -17.81
N VAL A 214 2.36 -5.63 -18.25
CA VAL A 214 3.63 -5.41 -18.99
C VAL A 214 4.85 -5.68 -18.09
N SER A 215 4.81 -5.29 -16.83
CA SER A 215 5.88 -5.64 -15.89
C SER A 215 6.05 -7.15 -15.73
N LEU A 216 4.95 -7.89 -15.59
CA LEU A 216 4.96 -9.35 -15.50
C LEU A 216 5.47 -9.98 -16.79
N TRP A 217 5.13 -9.39 -17.93
CA TRP A 217 5.68 -9.81 -19.22
C TRP A 217 7.22 -9.71 -19.21
N PHE A 218 7.79 -8.58 -18.78
CA PHE A 218 9.25 -8.40 -18.70
C PHE A 218 9.91 -9.32 -17.66
N GLN A 219 9.21 -9.64 -16.57
CA GLN A 219 9.71 -10.48 -15.48
C GLN A 219 9.68 -11.98 -15.79
N LEU A 220 8.52 -12.46 -16.25
CA LEU A 220 8.23 -13.88 -16.34
C LEU A 220 8.54 -14.45 -17.71
N LYS A 221 8.53 -13.62 -18.77
CA LYS A 221 8.73 -14.09 -20.13
C LYS A 221 10.04 -13.54 -20.66
N ASN A 222 11.00 -14.42 -20.86
CA ASN A 222 12.27 -14.09 -21.51
C ASN A 222 12.13 -13.98 -23.05
N LYS A 223 10.93 -13.59 -23.54
CA LYS A 223 10.66 -13.45 -24.97
C LYS A 223 9.86 -12.19 -25.30
N LEU A 224 10.29 -11.56 -26.40
CA LEU A 224 9.79 -10.31 -26.94
C LEU A 224 8.47 -10.46 -27.70
N ARG A 225 8.13 -11.65 -28.19
CA ARG A 225 6.85 -11.92 -28.85
C ARG A 225 6.05 -12.89 -28.02
N LEU A 226 4.79 -12.55 -27.79
CA LEU A 226 3.84 -13.38 -27.06
C LEU A 226 2.82 -13.95 -28.03
N ASP A 227 2.42 -15.19 -27.81
CA ASP A 227 1.23 -15.72 -28.45
C ASP A 227 -0.04 -15.34 -27.65
N LYS A 228 -1.20 -15.63 -28.21
CA LYS A 228 -2.50 -15.29 -27.59
C LYS A 228 -2.65 -15.92 -26.20
N LYS A 229 -2.26 -17.19 -26.03
CA LYS A 229 -2.44 -17.92 -24.78
C LYS A 229 -1.63 -17.28 -23.66
N GLU A 230 -0.42 -16.83 -23.97
CA GLU A 230 0.45 -16.18 -22.98
C GLU A 230 0.01 -14.77 -22.61
N ILE A 231 -0.54 -14.03 -23.56
CA ILE A 231 -1.21 -12.76 -23.29
C ILE A 231 -2.34 -12.99 -22.28
N ASP A 232 -3.20 -13.99 -22.53
CA ASP A 232 -4.32 -14.32 -21.65
C ASP A 232 -3.86 -14.75 -20.25
N GLU A 233 -2.78 -15.55 -20.16
CA GLU A 233 -2.16 -15.96 -18.89
C GLU A 233 -1.62 -14.74 -18.10
N LEU A 234 -0.90 -13.84 -18.76
CA LEU A 234 -0.34 -12.64 -18.12
C LEU A 234 -1.43 -11.72 -17.59
N ILE A 235 -2.50 -11.51 -18.37
CA ILE A 235 -3.66 -10.72 -17.95
C ILE A 235 -4.30 -11.34 -16.72
N LYS A 236 -4.55 -12.65 -16.74
CA LYS A 236 -5.15 -13.37 -15.61
C LYS A 236 -4.32 -13.25 -14.33
N ILE A 237 -3.00 -13.36 -14.42
CA ILE A 237 -2.09 -13.19 -13.28
C ILE A 237 -2.08 -11.73 -12.81
N GLY A 238 -1.91 -10.78 -13.73
CA GLY A 238 -1.83 -9.35 -13.43
C GLY A 238 -3.10 -8.82 -12.76
N LEU A 239 -4.27 -9.22 -13.25
CA LEU A 239 -5.55 -8.83 -12.67
C LEU A 239 -5.77 -9.41 -11.27
N LYS A 240 -5.36 -10.67 -11.01
CA LYS A 240 -5.40 -11.27 -9.67
C LYS A 240 -4.42 -10.63 -8.69
N SER A 241 -3.27 -10.15 -9.18
CA SER A 241 -2.25 -9.52 -8.32
C SER A 241 -2.70 -8.20 -7.69
N LEU A 242 -3.81 -7.63 -8.16
CA LEU A 242 -4.43 -6.44 -7.60
C LEU A 242 -5.45 -6.75 -6.50
N ASP A 243 -5.88 -8.00 -6.36
CA ASP A 243 -6.72 -8.44 -5.24
C ASP A 243 -5.90 -8.61 -3.94
N TRP A 244 -4.57 -8.43 -4.00
CA TRP A 244 -3.66 -8.34 -2.84
C TRP A 244 -3.79 -7.04 -2.04
N ASP A 245 -4.84 -6.25 -2.28
CA ASP A 245 -5.19 -5.15 -1.41
C ASP A 245 -5.75 -5.74 -0.09
N HIS A 246 -4.86 -6.03 0.86
CA HIS A 246 -5.27 -6.20 2.26
C HIS A 246 -6.06 -4.95 2.61
N SER A 247 -7.40 -5.05 2.65
CA SER A 247 -8.26 -3.90 2.91
C SER A 247 -7.71 -3.09 4.07
N GLN A 248 -7.77 -1.75 4.01
CA GLN A 248 -7.29 -0.87 5.09
C GLN A 248 -7.64 -1.41 6.49
N ARG A 249 -8.88 -1.90 6.65
CA ARG A 249 -9.40 -2.55 7.85
C ARG A 249 -8.62 -3.79 8.32
N GLU A 250 -8.16 -4.64 7.40
CA GLU A 250 -7.31 -5.80 7.73
C GLU A 250 -5.96 -5.32 8.28
N ARG A 251 -5.36 -4.28 7.67
CA ARG A 251 -4.10 -3.70 8.14
C ARG A 251 -4.26 -3.06 9.51
N ASP A 252 -5.32 -2.27 9.70
CA ASP A 252 -5.66 -1.66 10.98
C ASP A 252 -5.87 -2.72 12.07
N ALA A 253 -6.61 -3.79 11.76
CA ALA A 253 -6.86 -4.87 12.70
C ALA A 253 -5.56 -5.56 13.14
N ARG A 254 -4.64 -5.80 12.20
CA ARG A 254 -3.33 -6.39 12.50
C ARG A 254 -2.49 -5.48 13.38
N HIS A 255 -2.46 -4.17 13.12
CA HIS A 255 -1.71 -3.22 13.97
C HIS A 255 -2.21 -3.22 15.41
N ILE A 256 -3.52 -3.16 15.61
CA ILE A 256 -4.12 -3.23 16.94
C ILE A 256 -3.82 -4.57 17.60
N PHE A 257 -4.00 -5.67 16.86
CA PHE A 257 -3.67 -7.01 17.35
C PHE A 257 -2.21 -7.09 17.83
N HIS A 258 -1.29 -6.52 17.07
CA HIS A 258 0.12 -6.48 17.44
C HIS A 258 0.39 -5.65 18.69
N CYS A 259 -0.28 -4.50 18.87
CA CYS A 259 -0.16 -3.77 20.13
C CYS A 259 -0.60 -4.61 21.33
N LEU A 260 -1.69 -5.37 21.19
CA LEU A 260 -2.22 -6.18 22.28
C LEU A 260 -1.29 -7.34 22.63
N ILE A 261 -0.79 -8.10 21.66
CA ILE A 261 0.10 -9.27 21.93
C ILE A 261 1.49 -8.86 22.43
N HIS A 262 1.90 -7.62 22.19
CA HIS A 262 3.20 -7.09 22.60
C HIS A 262 3.12 -6.16 23.82
N HIS A 263 1.93 -6.02 24.43
CA HIS A 263 1.71 -5.12 25.56
C HIS A 263 2.18 -3.67 25.29
N ILE A 264 1.84 -3.12 24.12
CA ILE A 264 2.05 -1.72 23.77
C ILE A 264 0.89 -0.85 24.25
N ASP A 265 1.08 -0.19 25.39
CA ASP A 265 0.04 0.59 26.11
C ASP A 265 -0.68 1.62 25.23
N TYR A 266 0.00 2.20 24.23
CA TYR A 266 -0.52 3.31 23.43
C TYR A 266 -0.45 3.05 21.92
N PHE A 267 -1.60 3.08 21.25
CA PHE A 267 -1.69 3.13 19.79
C PHE A 267 -2.04 4.55 19.34
N LEU A 268 -1.11 5.23 18.68
CA LEU A 268 -1.24 6.61 18.25
C LEU A 268 -1.80 6.71 16.83
N THR A 269 -2.91 7.40 16.61
CA THR A 269 -3.45 7.56 15.25
C THR A 269 -4.21 8.86 15.08
N MET A 270 -4.15 9.42 13.87
CA MET A 270 -5.00 10.52 13.45
C MET A 270 -6.30 10.04 12.78
N ASP A 271 -6.51 8.73 12.64
CA ASP A 271 -7.75 8.18 12.07
C ASP A 271 -8.88 8.16 13.10
N TYR A 272 -9.43 9.35 13.35
CA TYR A 272 -10.49 9.57 14.31
C TYR A 272 -11.73 8.71 14.02
N LYS A 273 -12.17 8.70 12.76
CA LYS A 273 -13.46 8.10 12.37
C LYS A 273 -13.41 6.58 12.28
N SER A 274 -12.31 6.01 11.77
CA SER A 274 -12.26 4.58 11.46
C SER A 274 -11.56 3.76 12.54
N ILE A 275 -10.72 4.39 13.36
CA ILE A 275 -9.94 3.70 14.40
C ILE A 275 -10.25 4.24 15.80
N VAL A 276 -10.01 5.53 16.07
CA VAL A 276 -10.11 6.10 17.44
C VAL A 276 -11.52 5.95 18.00
N ASN A 277 -12.52 6.51 17.32
CA ASN A 277 -13.90 6.53 17.83
C ASN A 277 -14.49 5.11 17.94
N PRO A 278 -14.33 4.22 16.94
CA PRO A 278 -14.81 2.85 17.06
C PRO A 278 -14.15 2.08 18.20
N ILE A 279 -12.83 2.20 18.38
CA ILE A 279 -12.14 1.46 19.44
C ILE A 279 -12.51 2.02 20.81
N LYS A 280 -12.47 3.34 21.03
CA LYS A 280 -12.91 3.93 22.31
C LYS A 280 -14.33 3.53 22.69
N ARG A 281 -15.22 3.37 21.70
CA ARG A 281 -16.62 2.93 21.92
C ARG A 281 -16.76 1.45 22.21
N ASN A 282 -15.97 0.59 21.55
CA ASN A 282 -16.18 -0.85 21.55
C ASN A 282 -15.22 -1.59 22.49
N LEU A 283 -14.01 -1.08 22.74
CA LEU A 283 -12.98 -1.72 23.55
C LEU A 283 -13.49 -2.15 24.94
N PRO A 284 -14.20 -1.29 25.71
CA PRO A 284 -14.68 -1.68 27.05
C PRO A 284 -15.64 -2.89 27.03
N LYS A 285 -16.30 -3.16 25.90
CA LYS A 285 -17.21 -4.31 25.75
C LYS A 285 -16.49 -5.62 25.52
N TYR A 286 -15.24 -5.56 25.03
CA TYR A 286 -14.47 -6.71 24.58
C TYR A 286 -13.17 -6.91 25.37
N GLU A 287 -12.93 -6.13 26.44
CA GLU A 287 -11.70 -6.22 27.26
C GLU A 287 -11.40 -7.64 27.76
N LYS A 288 -12.42 -8.35 28.25
CA LYS A 288 -12.28 -9.74 28.73
C LYS A 288 -11.91 -10.71 27.60
N GLU A 289 -12.50 -10.54 26.42
CA GLU A 289 -12.26 -11.37 25.24
C GLU A 289 -10.91 -11.07 24.57
N LEU A 290 -10.37 -9.87 24.80
CA LEU A 290 -9.05 -9.44 24.35
C LEU A 290 -7.94 -9.76 25.36
N PHE A 291 -8.26 -10.48 26.45
CA PHE A 291 -7.32 -10.87 27.51
C PHE A 291 -6.58 -9.70 28.17
N LEU A 292 -7.22 -8.52 28.31
CA LEU A 292 -6.59 -7.31 28.87
C LEU A 292 -6.56 -7.28 30.41
N ALA A 293 -6.30 -8.42 31.06
CA ALA A 293 -6.24 -8.49 32.51
C ALA A 293 -4.96 -7.81 33.03
N GLY A 294 -5.11 -6.58 33.55
CA GLY A 294 -4.00 -5.80 34.13
C GLY A 294 -3.17 -5.01 33.12
N TYR A 295 -3.64 -4.88 31.88
CA TYR A 295 -2.95 -4.16 30.81
C TYR A 295 -3.90 -3.16 30.14
N GLU A 296 -3.51 -1.89 30.14
CA GLU A 296 -4.36 -0.78 29.68
C GLU A 296 -3.98 -0.38 28.25
N PHE A 297 -4.70 -0.94 27.27
CA PHE A 297 -4.56 -0.53 25.88
C PHE A 297 -5.35 0.74 25.59
N LYS A 298 -4.65 1.82 25.23
CA LYS A 298 -5.24 3.10 24.86
C LYS A 298 -5.01 3.42 23.40
N VAL A 299 -6.08 3.74 22.68
CA VAL A 299 -5.98 4.39 21.37
C VAL A 299 -6.03 5.89 21.59
N ILE A 300 -4.94 6.55 21.28
CA ILE A 300 -4.75 7.98 21.52
C ILE A 300 -4.53 8.72 20.21
N THR A 301 -4.83 10.01 20.25
CA THR A 301 -4.55 10.95 19.17
C THR A 301 -3.36 11.83 19.55
N PRO A 302 -2.71 12.50 18.59
CA PRO A 302 -1.57 13.37 18.90
C PRO A 302 -1.90 14.39 20.00
N LYS A 303 -3.09 15.01 19.97
CA LYS A 303 -3.51 15.98 21.01
C LYS A 303 -3.56 15.40 22.42
N GLU A 304 -3.78 14.10 22.57
CA GLU A 304 -3.94 13.43 23.87
C GLU A 304 -2.61 13.04 24.51
N ILE A 305 -1.47 13.25 23.83
CA ILE A 305 -0.15 12.90 24.35
C ILE A 305 0.39 13.92 25.35
N PHE A 306 0.04 15.20 25.18
CA PHE A 306 0.56 16.31 25.99
C PHE A 306 -0.50 16.91 26.94
N GLN A 307 -1.58 16.17 27.22
CA GLN A 307 -2.60 16.50 28.22
C GLN A 307 -2.40 15.66 29.47
#